data_AF-A0AAV7M736-F1
#
_entry.id   AF-A0AAV7M736-F1
#
_cell.length_a   1.000
_cell.length_b   1.000
_cell.length_c   1.000
_cell.angle_alpha   90.00
_cell.angle_beta   90.00
_cell.angle_gamma   90.00
#
_symmetry.space_group_name_H-M   'P 1'
#
loop_
_entity.id
_entity.type
_entity.pdbx_description
1 polymer ?
#
loop_
_entity_poly.entity_id
_entity_poly.type
_entity_poly.pdbx_seq_one_letter_code
_entity_poly.pdbx_strand_id
1 'polypeptide(L)'
;MQRSERSICVDPTRGQFLLDHQVSSVLSQDPSPGFFPGREYLESRGLRTPSRSTPTAVMTPSVVLTFEKAILKEVAKMKILRSFDNMPSGQHRVIKALSEDSSIMIKPAGKGGAIVVMDTTDYDQECLHQLANEKYYCRLGSDSTDTLRKQIQSMVTIPEAQNWVTKNEAEFLENILPTIPHFYILPKIHKEDIPPPGRPIVSGISSLLEPLSLVTTCNRWSEKTLLFSKTPGMC
;
A
#
# COMPACT_ATOMS: atom_id res chain seq x y z
N MET A 1 27.37 -8.30 9.73
CA MET A 1 26.65 -8.37 11.02
C MET A 1 25.23 -8.85 10.71
N GLN A 2 24.83 -10.02 11.21
CA GLN A 2 23.60 -10.72 10.81
C GLN A 2 22.35 -9.88 11.14
N ARG A 3 21.53 -9.57 10.13
CA ARG A 3 20.20 -8.95 10.29
C ARG A 3 19.29 -9.98 10.96
N SER A 4 18.89 -9.76 12.22
CA SER A 4 17.86 -10.58 12.87
C SER A 4 16.49 -10.10 12.41
N GLU A 5 15.86 -10.82 11.48
CA GLU A 5 14.47 -10.60 11.09
C GLU A 5 13.56 -11.11 12.21
N ARG A 6 12.72 -10.23 12.77
CA ARG A 6 11.77 -10.57 13.84
C ARG A 6 10.36 -10.23 13.37
N SER A 7 9.58 -11.28 13.12
CA SER A 7 8.16 -11.17 12.76
C SER A 7 7.32 -10.79 13.98
N ILE A 8 6.39 -9.85 13.82
CA ILE A 8 5.44 -9.40 14.85
C ILE A 8 4.03 -9.69 14.34
N CYS A 9 3.20 -10.37 15.14
CA CYS A 9 1.79 -10.60 14.84
C CYS A 9 0.88 -9.82 15.81
N VAL A 10 -0.30 -9.43 15.33
CA VAL A 10 -1.38 -8.79 16.10
C VAL A 10 -2.42 -9.86 16.46
N ASP A 11 -2.89 -9.89 17.71
CA ASP A 11 -3.90 -10.82 18.22
C ASP A 11 -5.29 -10.52 17.60
N PRO A 12 -5.91 -11.45 16.86
CA PRO A 12 -7.19 -11.24 16.20
C PRO A 12 -8.42 -11.31 17.13
N THR A 13 -8.27 -11.67 18.41
CA THR A 13 -9.42 -12.02 19.27
C THR A 13 -10.00 -10.90 20.14
N ARG A 14 -9.49 -9.66 20.06
CA ARG A 14 -9.88 -8.58 21.01
C ARG A 14 -10.41 -7.28 20.38
N GLY A 15 -10.87 -7.32 19.13
CA GLY A 15 -11.57 -6.19 18.49
C GLY A 15 -13.04 -6.10 18.87
N GLN A 16 -13.36 -5.66 20.09
CA GLN A 16 -14.74 -5.38 20.50
C GLN A 16 -15.16 -4.01 19.93
N PHE A 17 -15.88 -4.03 18.81
CA PHE A 17 -16.47 -2.83 18.20
C PHE A 17 -17.69 -2.37 19.01
N LEU A 18 -17.54 -1.27 19.76
CA LEU A 18 -18.65 -0.45 20.24
C LEU A 18 -19.25 0.29 19.03
N LEU A 19 -20.36 -0.23 18.52
CA LEU A 19 -21.22 0.49 17.58
C LEU A 19 -22.12 1.42 18.40
N ASP A 20 -21.63 2.62 18.67
CA ASP A 20 -22.51 3.73 19.03
C ASP A 20 -22.77 4.63 17.82
N HIS A 21 -24.06 4.84 17.61
CA HIS A 21 -24.69 5.71 16.63
C HIS A 21 -24.10 7.13 16.64
N GLN A 22 -23.19 7.45 15.71
CA GLN A 22 -23.05 8.78 15.10
C GLN A 22 -22.18 8.69 13.82
N VAL A 23 -22.71 8.08 12.75
CA VAL A 23 -22.13 8.20 11.40
C VAL A 23 -23.26 8.57 10.43
N SER A 24 -23.83 9.75 10.62
CA SER A 24 -24.75 10.35 9.65
C SER A 24 -24.52 11.84 9.42
N SER A 25 -23.50 12.46 10.04
CA SER A 25 -23.25 13.91 9.92
C SER A 25 -21.96 14.31 9.19
N VAL A 26 -21.22 13.37 8.57
CA VAL A 26 -19.94 13.67 7.89
C VAL A 26 -20.05 13.66 6.36
N LEU A 27 -21.22 13.32 5.79
CA LEU A 27 -21.44 13.33 4.34
C LEU A 27 -21.94 14.68 3.77
N SER A 28 -21.85 15.79 4.53
CA SER A 28 -22.33 17.10 4.06
C SER A 28 -21.29 18.22 4.07
N GLN A 29 -20.00 17.91 4.07
CA GLN A 29 -18.97 18.95 3.92
C GLN A 29 -18.42 18.92 2.50
N ASP A 30 -18.87 19.89 1.71
CA ASP A 30 -18.34 20.19 0.38
C ASP A 30 -16.81 20.31 0.43
N PRO A 31 -16.07 19.69 -0.51
CA PRO A 31 -14.63 19.85 -0.56
C PRO A 31 -14.25 21.30 -0.83
N SER A 32 -13.35 21.84 0.00
CA SER A 32 -12.82 23.19 -0.12
C SER A 32 -12.30 23.47 -1.55
N PRO A 33 -12.66 24.61 -2.15
CA PRO A 33 -12.27 24.92 -3.52
C PRO A 33 -10.79 25.33 -3.53
N GLY A 34 -9.92 24.50 -4.09
CA GLY A 34 -8.54 24.95 -4.30
C GLY A 34 -7.48 23.93 -4.68
N PHE A 35 -7.72 22.62 -4.63
CA PHE A 35 -6.66 21.64 -4.91
C PHE A 35 -6.66 21.04 -6.32
N PHE A 36 -7.76 21.17 -7.06
CA PHE A 36 -7.78 20.91 -8.48
C PHE A 36 -8.21 22.20 -9.17
N PRO A 37 -7.39 22.79 -10.05
CA PRO A 37 -7.87 23.89 -10.86
C PRO A 37 -9.05 23.35 -11.68
N GLY A 38 -10.23 23.92 -11.44
CA GLY A 38 -11.46 23.54 -12.13
C GLY A 38 -11.31 23.67 -13.65
N ARG A 39 -12.32 23.18 -14.36
CA ARG A 39 -12.44 23.19 -15.83
C ARG A 39 -12.06 24.53 -16.48
N GLU A 40 -12.28 25.62 -15.76
CA GLU A 40 -11.96 26.99 -16.14
C GLU A 40 -10.45 27.25 -16.39
N TYR A 41 -9.55 26.59 -15.63
CA TYR A 41 -8.09 26.69 -15.85
C TYR A 41 -7.65 25.96 -17.12
N LEU A 42 -8.33 24.86 -17.47
CA LEU A 42 -8.06 24.08 -18.66
C LEU A 42 -8.45 24.84 -19.95
N GLU A 43 -9.52 25.62 -19.91
CA GLU A 43 -9.96 26.43 -21.06
C GLU A 43 -9.02 27.61 -21.34
N SER A 44 -8.39 28.20 -20.30
CA SER A 44 -7.48 29.35 -20.42
C SER A 44 -6.19 29.08 -21.22
N ARG A 45 -5.76 27.81 -21.31
CA ARG A 45 -4.56 27.39 -22.04
C ARG A 45 -4.85 26.68 -23.36
N GLY A 46 -5.97 27.03 -24.01
CA GLY A 46 -6.27 26.56 -25.36
C GLY A 46 -6.01 25.07 -25.51
N LEU A 47 -6.70 24.25 -24.71
CA LEU A 47 -6.70 22.81 -24.94
C LEU A 47 -7.02 22.58 -26.42
N ARG A 48 -6.11 21.90 -27.11
CA ARG A 48 -6.34 21.48 -28.49
C ARG A 48 -7.70 20.79 -28.51
N THR A 49 -8.57 21.21 -29.41
CA THR A 49 -9.82 20.50 -29.66
C THR A 49 -9.49 19.01 -29.83
N PRO A 50 -10.17 18.11 -29.10
CA PRO A 50 -9.95 16.69 -29.29
C PRO A 50 -10.15 16.39 -30.78
N SER A 51 -9.19 15.69 -31.38
CA SER A 51 -9.23 15.39 -32.80
C SER A 51 -10.54 14.69 -33.13
N ARG A 52 -11.34 15.28 -34.03
CA ARG A 52 -12.61 14.70 -34.51
C ARG A 52 -12.40 13.46 -35.41
N SER A 53 -11.19 12.89 -35.41
CA SER A 53 -10.83 11.71 -36.17
C SER A 53 -11.39 10.47 -35.47
N THR A 54 -12.66 10.15 -35.72
CA THR A 54 -13.06 8.75 -35.75
C THR A 54 -12.62 8.20 -37.10
N PRO A 55 -11.72 7.20 -37.18
CA PRO A 55 -11.41 6.58 -38.46
C PRO A 55 -12.69 5.91 -38.98
N THR A 56 -13.31 6.53 -39.99
CA THR A 56 -14.51 6.02 -40.68
C THR A 56 -14.21 4.76 -41.53
N ALA A 57 -12.95 4.35 -41.60
CA ALA A 57 -12.52 3.17 -42.34
C ALA A 57 -12.52 1.94 -41.43
N VAL A 58 -13.16 0.86 -41.89
CA VAL A 58 -13.06 -0.48 -41.32
C VAL A 58 -11.58 -0.75 -40.99
N MET A 59 -11.28 -0.91 -39.69
CA MET A 59 -9.94 -1.20 -39.20
C MET A 59 -9.57 -2.63 -39.65
N THR A 60 -9.08 -2.76 -40.87
CA THR A 60 -8.50 -4.02 -41.33
C THR A 60 -7.15 -4.22 -40.64
N PRO A 61 -6.75 -5.48 -40.35
CA PRO A 61 -5.46 -5.77 -39.71
C PRO A 61 -4.27 -5.08 -40.41
N SER A 62 -4.34 -4.92 -41.73
CA SER A 62 -3.34 -4.24 -42.54
C SER A 62 -3.16 -2.76 -42.20
N VAL A 63 -4.23 -2.05 -41.86
CA VAL A 63 -4.17 -0.61 -41.50
C VAL A 63 -3.51 -0.43 -40.13
N VAL A 64 -3.86 -1.28 -39.16
CA VAL A 64 -3.27 -1.27 -37.82
C VAL A 64 -1.76 -1.56 -37.89
N LEU A 65 -1.36 -2.58 -38.65
CA LEU A 65 0.05 -2.93 -38.85
C LEU A 65 0.83 -1.84 -39.57
N THR A 66 0.21 -1.11 -40.48
CA THR A 66 0.86 0.00 -41.19
C THR A 66 1.07 1.19 -40.26
N PHE A 67 0.09 1.49 -39.40
CA PHE A 67 0.19 2.54 -38.39
C PHE A 67 1.23 2.20 -37.33
N GLU A 68 1.27 0.95 -36.85
CA GLU A 68 2.31 0.46 -35.94
C GLU A 68 3.72 0.64 -36.54
N LYS A 69 3.92 0.22 -37.80
CA LYS A 69 5.20 0.41 -38.50
C LYS A 69 5.58 1.89 -38.66
N ALA A 70 4.60 2.76 -38.88
CA ALA A 70 4.83 4.20 -38.98
C ALA A 70 5.28 4.79 -37.63
N ILE A 71 4.60 4.44 -36.53
CA ILE A 71 5.00 4.84 -35.17
C ILE A 71 6.40 4.34 -34.85
N LEU A 72 6.69 3.06 -35.08
CA LEU A 72 8.01 2.48 -34.81
C LEU A 72 9.12 3.21 -35.59
N LYS A 73 8.85 3.60 -36.84
CA LYS A 73 9.78 4.38 -37.67
C LYS A 73 9.98 5.80 -37.15
N GLU A 74 8.95 6.43 -36.60
CA GLU A 74 9.06 7.74 -35.94
C GLU A 74 9.84 7.65 -34.64
N VAL A 75 9.50 6.69 -33.76
CA VAL A 75 10.22 6.42 -32.51
C VAL A 75 11.70 6.14 -32.78
N ALA A 76 12.02 5.35 -33.82
CA ALA A 76 13.40 5.07 -34.21
C ALA A 76 14.16 6.32 -34.71
N LYS A 77 13.44 7.33 -35.20
CA LYS A 77 14.02 8.62 -35.65
C LYS A 77 14.03 9.69 -34.55
N MET A 78 13.29 9.48 -33.45
CA MET A 78 13.32 10.39 -32.32
C MET A 78 14.73 10.37 -31.72
N LYS A 79 15.43 11.50 -31.86
CA LYS A 79 16.64 11.73 -31.07
C LYS A 79 16.18 11.86 -29.62
N ILE A 80 16.52 10.87 -28.80
CA ILE A 80 16.39 11.00 -27.34
C ILE A 80 17.25 12.22 -26.98
N LEU A 81 16.59 13.35 -26.73
CA LEU A 81 17.25 14.47 -26.08
C LEU A 81 17.70 13.89 -24.74
N ARG A 82 19.01 13.90 -24.48
CA ARG A 82 19.52 13.51 -23.17
C ARG A 82 18.76 14.37 -22.16
N SER A 83 17.95 13.73 -21.33
CA SER A 83 17.34 14.41 -20.20
C SER A 83 18.50 15.06 -19.46
N PHE A 84 18.52 16.39 -19.40
CA PHE A 84 19.44 17.05 -18.49
C PHE A 84 19.07 16.51 -17.11
N ASP A 85 20.07 16.00 -16.40
CA ASP A 85 19.87 15.62 -15.02
C ASP A 85 19.48 16.88 -14.26
N ASN A 86 18.30 16.87 -13.64
CA ASN A 86 17.81 18.01 -12.88
C ASN A 86 18.58 18.19 -11.56
N MET A 87 19.49 17.26 -11.23
CA MET A 87 20.37 17.35 -10.07
C MET A 87 21.86 17.45 -10.49
N PRO A 88 22.58 18.47 -10.01
CA PRO A 88 24.04 18.54 -10.14
C PRO A 88 24.73 17.30 -9.56
N SER A 89 25.87 16.93 -10.14
CA SER A 89 26.67 15.78 -9.70
C SER A 89 27.10 15.84 -8.23
N GLY A 90 27.31 17.04 -7.69
CA GLY A 90 27.59 17.24 -6.26
C GLY A 90 26.42 16.82 -5.35
N GLN A 91 25.18 17.09 -5.75
CA GLN A 91 23.99 16.69 -4.98
C GLN A 91 23.83 15.16 -4.99
N HIS A 92 24.06 14.50 -6.12
CA HIS A 92 24.07 13.04 -6.20
C HIS A 92 25.10 12.42 -5.25
N ARG A 93 26.31 13.00 -5.15
CA ARG A 93 27.32 12.54 -4.20
C ARG A 93 26.86 12.67 -2.75
N VAL A 94 26.21 13.78 -2.41
CA VAL A 94 25.70 14.01 -1.05
C VAL A 94 24.54 13.05 -0.74
N ILE A 95 23.58 12.88 -1.65
CA ILE A 95 22.47 11.92 -1.47
C ILE A 95 23.03 10.51 -1.29
N LYS A 96 24.02 10.13 -2.09
CA LYS A 96 24.70 8.84 -1.97
C LYS A 96 25.38 8.71 -0.59
N ALA A 97 26.15 9.71 -0.17
CA ALA A 97 26.80 9.70 1.14
C ALA A 97 25.78 9.58 2.29
N LEU A 98 24.67 10.32 2.23
CA LEU A 98 23.59 10.24 3.22
C LEU A 98 22.91 8.86 3.22
N SER A 99 22.78 8.21 2.06
CA SER A 99 22.19 6.87 1.97
C SER A 99 23.12 5.76 2.48
N GLU A 100 24.43 6.01 2.49
CA GLU A 100 25.46 5.07 2.96
C GLU A 100 25.77 5.24 4.45
N ASP A 101 25.39 6.37 5.05
CA ASP A 101 25.58 6.64 6.47
C ASP A 101 24.57 5.88 7.34
N SER A 102 25.05 4.85 8.03
CA SER A 102 24.23 4.03 8.94
C SER A 102 23.90 4.70 10.29
N SER A 103 24.56 5.81 10.63
CA SER A 103 24.32 6.52 11.90
C SER A 103 23.03 7.33 11.88
N ILE A 104 22.54 7.68 10.69
CA ILE A 104 21.32 8.48 10.50
C ILE A 104 20.18 7.64 9.92
N MET A 105 18.97 7.96 10.35
CA MET A 105 17.72 7.44 9.84
C MET A 105 16.94 8.55 9.14
N ILE A 106 16.61 8.32 7.87
CA ILE A 106 15.84 9.27 7.05
C ILE A 106 14.43 8.71 6.83
N LYS A 107 13.41 9.38 7.36
CA LYS A 107 11.99 8.96 7.25
C LYS A 107 11.07 10.13 6.93
N PRO A 108 9.94 9.89 6.24
CA PRO A 108 8.92 10.92 6.09
C PRO A 108 8.25 11.21 7.44
N ALA A 109 7.92 12.47 7.68
CA ALA A 109 7.13 12.87 8.84
C ALA A 109 5.69 12.35 8.72
N GLY A 110 5.07 12.01 9.85
CA GLY A 110 3.68 11.54 9.86
C GLY A 110 2.65 12.59 9.44
N LYS A 111 3.03 13.88 9.38
CA LYS A 111 2.19 15.01 8.95
C LYS A 111 3.06 16.07 8.28
N GLY A 112 2.51 16.76 7.27
CA GLY A 112 3.12 17.97 6.68
C GLY A 112 4.14 17.75 5.57
N GLY A 113 4.33 16.51 5.09
CA GLY A 113 5.20 16.22 3.93
C GLY A 113 6.70 16.45 4.17
N ALA A 114 7.11 16.74 5.40
CA ALA A 114 8.51 16.95 5.76
C ALA A 114 9.31 15.63 5.75
N ILE A 115 10.62 15.74 5.56
CA ILE A 115 11.58 14.65 5.76
C ILE A 115 12.28 14.88 7.10
N VAL A 116 12.40 13.82 7.89
CA VAL A 116 13.05 13.82 9.19
C VAL A 116 14.37 13.06 9.08
N VAL A 117 15.44 13.69 9.54
CA VAL A 117 16.74 13.07 9.75
C VAL A 117 16.96 12.99 11.25
N MET A 118 17.20 11.80 11.77
CA MET A 118 17.40 11.56 13.20
C MET A 118 18.43 10.45 13.41
N ASP A 119 18.94 10.30 14.63
CA ASP A 119 19.86 9.22 14.95
C ASP A 119 19.19 7.85 14.82
N THR A 120 19.89 6.90 14.21
CA THR A 120 19.41 5.51 14.06
C THR A 120 19.13 4.87 15.42
N THR A 121 19.94 5.19 16.43
CA THR A 121 19.77 4.66 17.79
C THR A 121 18.46 5.08 18.41
N ASP A 122 18.08 6.35 18.27
CA ASP A 122 16.84 6.89 18.83
C ASP A 122 15.62 6.32 18.12
N TYR A 123 15.72 6.16 16.80
CA TYR A 123 14.69 5.52 16.00
C TYR A 123 14.45 4.06 16.42
N ASP A 124 15.52 3.30 16.57
CA ASP A 124 15.44 1.88 16.96
C ASP A 124 14.92 1.73 18.39
N GLN A 125 15.34 2.59 19.32
CA GLN A 125 14.83 2.61 20.70
C GLN A 125 13.33 2.89 20.75
N GLU A 126 12.83 3.86 19.99
CA GLU A 126 11.39 4.15 19.91
C GLU A 126 10.63 2.98 19.29
N CYS A 127 11.18 2.34 18.26
CA CYS A 127 10.57 1.13 17.68
C CYS A 127 10.45 0.01 18.73
N LEU A 128 11.52 -0.26 19.47
CA LEU A 128 11.54 -1.28 20.51
C LEU A 128 10.62 -0.93 21.68
N HIS A 129 10.56 0.35 22.07
CA HIS A 129 9.67 0.84 23.10
C HIS A 129 8.19 0.58 22.76
N GLN A 130 7.78 0.87 21.51
CA GLN A 130 6.42 0.59 21.06
C GLN A 130 6.12 -0.92 21.00
N LEU A 131 7.07 -1.72 20.54
CA LEU A 131 6.92 -3.18 20.44
C LEU A 131 6.97 -3.90 21.80
N ALA A 132 7.56 -3.28 22.82
CA ALA A 132 7.56 -3.80 24.19
C ALA A 132 6.20 -3.66 24.88
N ASN A 133 5.22 -3.00 24.25
CA ASN A 133 3.89 -2.85 24.83
C ASN A 133 3.09 -4.15 24.76
N GLU A 134 3.16 -4.95 25.84
CA GLU A 134 2.49 -6.25 25.99
C GLU A 134 0.95 -6.15 25.97
N LYS A 135 0.38 -4.95 26.10
CA LYS A 135 -1.07 -4.75 25.93
C LYS A 135 -1.52 -4.96 24.49
N TYR A 136 -0.67 -4.64 23.52
CA TYR A 136 -1.01 -4.64 22.08
C TYR A 136 -0.20 -5.66 21.27
N TYR A 137 1.01 -5.98 21.70
CA TYR A 137 1.93 -6.88 20.99
C TYR A 137 2.31 -8.07 21.86
N CYS A 138 2.45 -9.23 21.24
CA CYS A 138 2.98 -10.43 21.87
C CYS A 138 4.19 -10.92 21.09
N ARG A 139 5.27 -11.25 21.80
CA ARG A 139 6.49 -11.78 21.18
C ARG A 139 6.27 -13.21 20.73
N LEU A 140 6.52 -13.47 19.45
CA LEU A 140 6.49 -14.83 18.92
C LEU A 140 7.74 -15.62 19.36
N GLY A 141 7.53 -16.86 19.77
CA GLY A 141 8.62 -17.79 20.13
C GLY A 141 9.32 -18.41 18.92
N SER A 142 8.63 -18.48 17.78
CA SER A 142 9.13 -19.02 16.51
C SER A 142 8.39 -18.38 15.34
N ASP A 143 8.92 -18.57 14.12
CA ASP A 143 8.22 -18.17 12.91
C ASP A 143 6.96 -19.03 12.71
N SER A 144 5.80 -18.38 12.71
CA SER A 144 4.49 -19.01 12.51
C SER A 144 4.01 -18.95 11.06
N THR A 145 4.84 -18.49 10.12
CA THR A 145 4.48 -18.27 8.70
C THR A 145 3.88 -19.53 8.06
N ASP A 146 4.51 -20.70 8.21
CA ASP A 146 4.00 -21.94 7.61
C ASP A 146 2.70 -22.43 8.26
N THR A 147 2.53 -22.17 9.57
CA THR A 147 1.29 -22.51 10.28
C THR A 147 0.15 -21.65 9.77
N LEU A 148 0.39 -20.34 9.64
CA LEU A 148 -0.59 -19.40 9.11
C LEU A 148 -0.92 -19.71 7.64
N ARG A 149 0.07 -20.07 6.82
CA ARG A 149 -0.15 -20.50 5.43
C ARG A 149 -1.10 -21.70 5.37
N LYS A 150 -0.87 -22.74 6.18
CA LYS A 150 -1.75 -23.92 6.23
C LYS A 150 -3.18 -23.57 6.65
N GLN A 151 -3.32 -22.65 7.60
CA GLN A 151 -4.63 -22.15 8.03
C GLN A 151 -5.36 -21.42 6.89
N ILE A 152 -4.65 -20.55 6.17
CA ILE A 152 -5.20 -19.84 5.00
C ILE A 152 -5.61 -20.84 3.92
N GLN A 153 -4.75 -21.79 3.58
CA GLN A 153 -5.07 -22.84 2.60
C GLN A 153 -6.32 -23.61 3.01
N SER A 154 -6.41 -24.05 4.27
CA SER A 154 -7.62 -24.73 4.77
C SER A 154 -8.88 -23.85 4.66
N MET A 155 -8.75 -22.53 4.87
CA MET A 155 -9.86 -21.58 4.75
C MET A 155 -10.27 -21.33 3.29
N VAL A 156 -9.39 -21.59 2.31
CA VAL A 156 -9.66 -21.40 0.88
C VAL A 156 -10.13 -22.70 0.21
N THR A 157 -9.51 -23.84 0.53
CA THR A 157 -9.83 -25.14 -0.10
C THR A 157 -11.25 -25.62 0.21
N ILE A 158 -11.76 -25.37 1.43
CA ILE A 158 -13.13 -25.79 1.80
C ILE A 158 -14.19 -25.03 0.96
N PRO A 159 -14.17 -23.68 0.91
CA PRO A 159 -15.05 -22.93 0.01
C PRO A 159 -14.89 -23.27 -1.47
N GLU A 160 -13.66 -23.54 -1.95
CA GLU A 160 -13.42 -23.95 -3.33
C GLU A 160 -14.11 -25.29 -3.64
N ALA A 161 -13.96 -26.29 -2.77
CA ALA A 161 -14.62 -27.60 -2.92
C ALA A 161 -16.16 -27.50 -2.89
N GLN A 162 -16.69 -26.51 -2.16
CA GLN A 162 -18.12 -26.21 -2.09
C GLN A 162 -18.61 -25.30 -3.23
N ASN A 163 -17.73 -24.90 -4.16
CA ASN A 163 -17.99 -23.94 -5.24
C ASN A 163 -18.50 -22.56 -4.74
N TRP A 164 -18.14 -22.16 -3.53
CA TRP A 164 -18.42 -20.82 -2.99
C TRP A 164 -17.43 -19.78 -3.52
N VAL A 165 -16.24 -20.24 -3.88
CA VAL A 165 -15.13 -19.45 -4.44
C VAL A 165 -14.68 -20.16 -5.72
N THR A 166 -14.46 -19.40 -6.79
CA THR A 166 -13.93 -19.94 -8.04
C THR A 166 -12.43 -20.28 -7.90
N LYS A 167 -11.92 -21.17 -8.75
CA LYS A 167 -10.50 -21.51 -8.76
C LYS A 167 -9.58 -20.30 -8.86
N ASN A 168 -9.94 -19.30 -9.68
CA ASN A 168 -9.15 -18.09 -9.86
C ASN A 168 -9.15 -17.21 -8.60
N GLU A 169 -10.28 -17.16 -7.88
CA GLU A 169 -10.37 -16.43 -6.61
C GLU A 169 -9.60 -17.17 -5.51
N ALA A 170 -9.66 -18.52 -5.48
CA ALA A 170 -8.86 -19.32 -4.57
C ALA A 170 -7.35 -19.09 -4.78
N GLU A 171 -6.90 -19.12 -6.04
CA GLU A 171 -5.52 -18.82 -6.40
C GLU A 171 -5.10 -17.39 -6.06
N PHE A 172 -6.00 -16.41 -6.21
CA PHE A 172 -5.75 -15.03 -5.78
C PHE A 172 -5.59 -14.91 -4.26
N LEU A 173 -6.40 -15.64 -3.49
CA LEU A 173 -6.38 -15.61 -2.02
C LEU A 173 -5.11 -16.24 -1.44
N GLU A 174 -4.45 -17.12 -2.20
CA GLU A 174 -3.18 -17.73 -1.82
C GLU A 174 -1.97 -16.90 -2.26
N ASN A 175 -1.25 -16.34 -1.29
CA ASN A 175 0.04 -15.73 -1.56
C ASN A 175 1.15 -16.80 -1.53
N ILE A 176 1.68 -17.15 -2.71
CA ILE A 176 2.68 -18.21 -2.91
C ILE A 176 4.05 -17.81 -2.31
N LEU A 177 4.45 -16.55 -2.45
CA LEU A 177 5.77 -16.06 -2.02
C LEU A 177 5.59 -14.86 -1.07
N PRO A 178 5.13 -15.11 0.17
CA PRO A 178 4.84 -14.05 1.11
C PRO A 178 6.13 -13.40 1.65
N THR A 179 6.07 -12.09 1.84
CA THR A 179 7.07 -11.32 2.59
C THR A 179 6.66 -11.21 4.05
N ILE A 180 7.66 -11.10 4.93
CA ILE A 180 7.42 -10.81 6.34
C ILE A 180 6.94 -9.35 6.45
N PRO A 181 5.83 -9.07 7.16
CA PRO A 181 5.38 -7.70 7.37
C PRO A 181 6.46 -6.85 8.04
N HIS A 182 6.74 -5.68 7.48
CA HIS A 182 7.79 -4.79 7.98
C HIS A 182 7.21 -3.76 8.95
N PHE A 183 7.70 -3.77 10.19
CA PHE A 183 7.41 -2.72 11.17
C PHE A 183 8.33 -1.52 10.97
N TYR A 184 7.76 -0.32 10.97
CA TYR A 184 8.50 0.94 11.01
C TYR A 184 7.64 2.04 11.61
N ILE A 185 8.28 3.12 12.05
CA ILE A 185 7.59 4.29 12.59
C ILE A 185 7.74 5.51 11.68
N LEU A 186 6.71 6.37 11.66
CA LEU A 186 6.78 7.72 11.10
C LEU A 186 6.87 8.77 12.22
N PRO A 187 7.91 9.61 12.28
CA PRO A 187 8.07 10.60 13.35
C PRO A 187 6.94 11.63 13.37
N LYS A 188 6.40 11.91 14.56
CA LYS A 188 5.34 12.92 14.78
C LYS A 188 5.95 14.25 15.22
N ILE A 189 6.59 14.96 14.29
CA ILE A 189 7.29 16.25 14.54
C ILE A 189 6.40 17.42 15.02
N HIS A 190 5.09 17.21 15.18
CA HIS A 190 4.15 18.18 15.72
C HIS A 190 3.88 17.95 17.22
N LYS A 191 4.69 17.09 17.85
CA LYS A 191 4.70 16.82 19.29
C LYS A 191 5.98 17.41 19.87
N GLU A 192 5.91 17.83 21.13
CA GLU A 192 7.01 18.52 21.81
C GLU A 192 8.09 17.57 22.34
N ASP A 193 7.85 16.25 22.34
CA ASP A 193 8.82 15.27 22.84
C ASP A 193 10.05 15.15 21.93
N ILE A 194 11.22 14.98 22.54
CA ILE A 194 12.51 14.83 21.86
C ILE A 194 13.20 13.56 22.42
N PRO A 195 13.49 12.55 21.58
CA PRO A 195 13.17 12.43 20.16
C PRO A 195 11.63 12.35 19.90
N PRO A 196 11.16 12.75 18.70
CA PRO A 196 9.73 12.81 18.41
C PRO A 196 9.10 11.41 18.40
N PRO A 197 7.88 11.24 18.96
CA PRO A 197 7.25 9.93 19.06
C PRO A 197 6.85 9.40 17.69
N GLY A 198 6.90 8.09 17.52
CA GLY A 198 6.56 7.42 16.27
C GLY A 198 5.05 7.20 16.07
N ARG A 199 4.57 7.20 14.83
CA ARG A 199 3.35 6.47 14.45
C ARG A 199 3.76 5.06 14.00
N PRO A 200 3.37 3.99 14.72
CA PRO A 200 3.66 2.62 14.29
C PRO A 200 2.93 2.29 12.99
N ILE A 201 3.65 1.66 12.06
CA ILE A 201 3.11 1.11 10.82
C ILE A 201 3.67 -0.31 10.65
N VAL A 202 2.77 -1.24 10.32
CA VAL A 202 3.13 -2.58 9.84
C VAL A 202 2.76 -2.65 8.38
N SER A 203 3.76 -2.71 7.49
CA SER A 203 3.51 -2.91 6.06
C SER A 203 3.14 -4.38 5.82
N GLY A 204 1.88 -4.61 5.45
CA GLY A 204 1.39 -5.93 5.03
C GLY A 204 1.52 -6.19 3.52
N ILE A 205 2.18 -5.32 2.76
CA ILE A 205 2.32 -5.46 1.30
C ILE A 205 3.07 -6.74 0.97
N SER A 206 2.52 -7.55 0.07
CA SER A 206 3.03 -8.87 -0.30
C SER A 206 3.11 -9.86 0.85
N SER A 207 2.44 -9.62 1.98
CA SER A 207 2.39 -10.55 3.10
C SER A 207 1.37 -11.66 2.90
N LEU A 208 1.44 -12.70 3.75
CA LEU A 208 0.49 -13.82 3.74
C LEU A 208 -0.98 -13.39 3.77
N LEU A 209 -1.29 -12.31 4.48
CA LEU A 209 -2.67 -11.85 4.70
C LEU A 209 -3.11 -10.77 3.73
N GLU A 210 -2.25 -10.29 2.82
CA GLU A 210 -2.59 -9.21 1.90
C GLU A 210 -3.83 -9.53 1.05
N PRO A 211 -3.93 -10.68 0.35
CA PRO A 211 -5.10 -10.94 -0.49
C PRO A 211 -6.40 -11.02 0.31
N LEU A 212 -6.35 -11.63 1.49
CA LEU A 212 -7.48 -11.72 2.41
C LEU A 212 -7.91 -10.33 2.93
N SER A 213 -6.95 -9.45 3.21
CA SER A 213 -7.23 -8.10 3.66
C SER A 213 -7.97 -7.27 2.61
N LEU A 214 -7.65 -7.46 1.31
CA LEU A 214 -8.32 -6.78 0.22
C LEU A 214 -9.78 -7.21 0.07
N VAL A 215 -10.04 -8.52 0.24
CA VAL A 215 -11.39 -9.08 0.11
C VAL A 215 -12.28 -8.74 1.31
N THR A 216 -11.71 -8.75 2.52
CA THR A 216 -12.45 -8.45 3.76
C THR A 216 -12.75 -6.96 3.94
N THR A 217 -11.86 -6.07 3.48
CA THR A 217 -12.05 -4.62 3.57
C THR A 217 -12.89 -4.04 2.42
N CYS A 218 -13.02 -4.77 1.31
CA CYS A 218 -13.95 -4.39 0.26
C CYS A 218 -15.36 -4.87 0.64
N ASN A 219 -16.25 -3.93 1.00
CA ASN A 219 -17.69 -4.16 1.26
C ASN A 219 -18.47 -4.78 0.08
N ARG A 220 -17.81 -5.30 -0.96
CA ARG A 220 -18.41 -5.91 -2.15
C ARG A 220 -18.98 -7.31 -1.90
N TRP A 221 -18.59 -7.97 -0.81
CA TRP A 221 -19.06 -9.34 -0.49
C TRP A 221 -20.30 -9.39 0.42
N SER A 222 -20.85 -8.24 0.85
CA SER A 222 -21.99 -8.22 1.78
C SER A 222 -23.32 -8.68 1.18
N GLU A 223 -23.43 -8.90 -0.13
CA GLU A 223 -24.70 -9.30 -0.75
C GLU A 223 -24.85 -10.80 -1.03
N LYS A 224 -23.81 -11.64 -0.85
CA LYS A 224 -23.91 -13.09 -1.18
C LYS A 224 -23.40 -14.09 -0.15
N THR A 225 -22.88 -13.67 1.01
CA THR A 225 -22.37 -14.63 2.01
C THR A 225 -22.87 -14.34 3.43
N LEU A 226 -24.19 -14.30 3.59
CA LEU A 226 -24.86 -14.48 4.89
C LEU A 226 -25.26 -15.96 5.06
N LEU A 227 -24.28 -16.86 5.08
CA LEU A 227 -24.48 -18.27 5.47
C LEU A 227 -23.27 -18.78 6.26
N PHE A 228 -22.89 -18.06 7.32
CA PHE A 228 -22.33 -18.72 8.50
C PHE A 228 -23.39 -18.65 9.58
N SER A 229 -24.14 -19.74 9.73
CA SER A 229 -25.08 -19.91 10.83
C SER A 229 -24.30 -19.88 12.14
N LYS A 230 -24.74 -19.02 13.07
CA LYS A 230 -24.43 -19.15 14.49
C LYS A 230 -24.73 -20.59 14.91
N THR A 231 -23.73 -21.35 15.34
CA THR A 231 -23.98 -22.45 16.28
C THR A 231 -24.32 -21.83 17.63
N PRO A 232 -25.50 -22.09 18.21
CA PRO A 232 -25.82 -21.59 19.55
C PRO A 232 -25.22 -22.54 20.59
N GLY A 233 -24.34 -21.99 21.43
CA GLY A 233 -24.01 -22.53 22.74
C GLY A 233 -22.95 -23.63 22.77
N MET A 234 -21.88 -23.37 23.52
CA MET A 234 -21.55 -24.14 24.72
C MET A 234 -20.68 -23.26 25.62
N CYS A 235 -21.12 -23.15 26.87
CA CYS A 235 -20.36 -22.61 27.99
C CYS A 235 -19.17 -23.51 28.33
#